data_AF-A0A2V5UGR9-F1
#
_entry.id   AF-A0A2V5UGR9-F1
#
_cell.length_a   1.000
_cell.length_b   1.000
_cell.length_c   1.000
_cell.angle_alpha   90.00
_cell.angle_beta   90.00
_cell.angle_gamma   90.00
#
_symmetry.space_group_name_H-M   'P 1'
#
loop_
_entity.id
_entity.type
_entity.pdbx_description
1 polymer ?
#
loop_
_entity_poly.entity_id
_entity_poly.type
_entity_poly.pdbx_seq_one_letter_code
_entity_poly.pdbx_strand_id
1 'polypeptide(L)'
;PFVIVTFIMFTLFPISLLMSRSFSALVIAFMIRGFKEFGDTSRKALIIGYSESERRGQIIGAYYLVRDLIVSTGAIFGAYLWELGPALNFLGAAALGVAGTIFYVKTIRQSRQLALTDLKRQLAMGRTRWK
;
A
#
# COMPACT_ATOMS: atom_id res chain seq x y z
N PRO A 1 4.89 -9.44 1.91
CA PRO A 1 5.45 -9.60 0.55
C PRO A 1 4.43 -9.17 -0.52
N PHE A 2 3.24 -9.77 -0.56
CA PHE A 2 2.21 -9.49 -1.57
C PHE A 2 1.72 -8.03 -1.61
N VAL A 3 1.56 -7.38 -0.45
CA VAL A 3 1.19 -5.95 -0.40
C VAL A 3 2.25 -5.06 -1.04
N ILE A 4 3.55 -5.37 -0.86
CA ILE A 4 4.64 -4.61 -1.49
C ILE A 4 4.59 -4.76 -3.01
N VAL A 5 4.35 -5.98 -3.51
CA VAL A 5 4.20 -6.24 -4.95
C VAL A 5 3.08 -5.37 -5.54
N THR A 6 1.94 -5.28 -4.87
CA THR A 6 0.85 -4.40 -5.29
C THR A 6 1.26 -2.92 -5.36
N PHE A 7 2.05 -2.43 -4.41
CA PHE A 7 2.56 -1.06 -4.42
C PHE A 7 3.53 -0.82 -5.59
N ILE A 8 4.37 -1.80 -5.91
CA ILE A 8 5.23 -1.76 -7.09
C ILE A 8 4.38 -1.73 -8.37
N MET A 9 3.34 -2.56 -8.48
CA MET A 9 2.43 -2.55 -9.63
C MET A 9 1.69 -1.21 -9.78
N PHE A 10 1.24 -0.61 -8.66
CA PHE A 10 0.65 0.74 -8.67
C PHE A 10 1.60 1.82 -9.15
N THR A 11 2.90 1.66 -8.89
CA THR A 11 3.95 2.59 -9.33
C THR A 11 4.29 2.38 -10.81
N LEU A 12 4.36 1.12 -11.25
CA LEU A 12 4.70 0.77 -12.63
C LEU A 12 3.57 1.08 -13.61
N PHE A 13 2.31 1.00 -13.18
CA PHE A 13 1.17 1.19 -14.07
C PHE A 13 1.12 2.58 -14.73
N PRO A 14 1.20 3.72 -13.99
CA PRO A 14 1.24 5.05 -14.60
C PRO A 14 2.39 5.24 -15.59
N ILE A 15 3.58 4.70 -15.27
CA ILE A 15 4.75 4.77 -16.14
C ILE A 15 4.51 3.95 -17.42
N SER A 16 3.99 2.73 -17.27
CA SER A 16 3.67 1.85 -18.40
C SER A 16 2.61 2.47 -19.31
N LEU A 17 1.60 3.12 -18.73
CA LEU A 17 0.55 3.81 -19.47
C LEU A 17 1.10 5.03 -20.22
N LEU A 18 1.97 5.82 -19.58
CA LEU A 18 2.63 6.98 -20.21
C LEU A 18 3.50 6.57 -21.42
N MET A 19 4.14 5.40 -21.36
CA MET A 19 4.99 4.88 -22.45
C MET A 19 4.20 4.15 -23.53
N SER A 20 2.92 3.85 -23.31
CA SER A 20 2.11 3.06 -24.23
C SER A 20 1.67 3.88 -25.45
N ARG A 21 2.35 3.67 -26.58
CA ARG A 21 2.01 4.32 -27.87
C ARG A 21 1.31 3.39 -28.88
N SER A 22 1.01 2.15 -28.49
CA SER A 22 0.34 1.15 -29.33
C SER A 22 -0.66 0.32 -28.53
N PHE A 23 -1.60 -0.32 -29.22
CA PHE A 23 -2.58 -1.21 -28.59
C PHE A 23 -1.92 -2.34 -27.80
N SER A 24 -0.90 -2.98 -28.36
CA SER A 24 -0.15 -4.05 -27.68
C SER A 24 0.53 -3.55 -26.40
N ALA A 25 1.07 -2.33 -26.41
CA ALA A 25 1.64 -1.74 -25.20
C ALA A 25 0.57 -1.45 -24.13
N LEU A 26 -0.62 -1.00 -24.54
CA LEU A 26 -1.75 -0.81 -23.63
C LEU A 26 -2.20 -2.14 -22.99
N VAL A 27 -2.27 -3.23 -23.76
CA VAL A 27 -2.57 -4.57 -23.21
C VAL A 27 -1.60 -4.91 -22.08
N ILE A 28 -0.30 -4.71 -22.30
CA ILE A 28 0.73 -4.95 -21.27
C ILE A 28 0.52 -4.04 -20.05
N ALA A 29 0.26 -2.74 -20.26
CA ALA A 29 0.01 -1.81 -19.16
C ALA A 29 -1.20 -2.24 -18.31
N PHE A 30 -2.28 -2.70 -18.94
CA PHE A 30 -3.45 -3.19 -18.21
C PHE A 30 -3.26 -4.58 -17.58
N MET A 31 -2.39 -5.43 -18.12
CA MET A 31 -1.95 -6.65 -17.42
C MET A 31 -1.20 -6.31 -16.13
N ILE A 32 -0.28 -5.33 -16.17
CA ILE A 32 0.41 -4.81 -14.98
C ILE A 32 -0.61 -4.27 -13.96
N ARG A 33 -1.62 -3.53 -14.45
CA ARG A 33 -2.73 -3.08 -13.60
C ARG A 33 -3.49 -4.25 -12.97
N GLY A 34 -3.74 -5.33 -13.70
CA GLY A 34 -4.43 -6.51 -13.18
C GLY A 34 -3.67 -7.21 -12.06
N PHE A 35 -2.34 -7.28 -12.16
CA PHE A 35 -1.51 -7.93 -11.13
C PHE A 35 -1.51 -7.24 -9.76
N LYS A 36 -2.03 -6.01 -9.66
CA LYS A 36 -2.20 -5.33 -8.37
C LYS A 36 -3.14 -6.08 -7.42
N GLU A 37 -4.05 -6.91 -7.95
CA GLU A 37 -5.08 -7.62 -7.16
C GLU A 37 -4.50 -8.70 -6.23
N PHE A 38 -3.29 -9.21 -6.48
CA PHE A 38 -2.68 -10.26 -5.63
C PHE A 38 -2.52 -9.85 -4.15
N GLY A 39 -2.32 -8.56 -3.88
CA GLY A 39 -2.20 -8.05 -2.52
C GLY A 39 -3.53 -7.71 -1.84
N ASP A 40 -4.68 -7.85 -2.50
CA ASP A 40 -5.96 -7.39 -1.94
C ASP A 40 -6.39 -8.21 -0.72
N THR A 41 -6.36 -9.54 -0.84
CA THR A 41 -6.66 -10.46 0.28
C THR A 41 -5.70 -10.24 1.45
N SER A 42 -4.41 -10.07 1.14
CA SER A 42 -3.38 -9.80 2.15
C SER A 42 -3.61 -8.46 2.87
N ARG A 43 -4.02 -7.41 2.15
CA ARG A 43 -4.29 -6.09 2.74
C ARG A 43 -5.51 -6.14 3.65
N LYS A 44 -6.59 -6.78 3.20
CA LYS A 44 -7.81 -6.97 4.00
C LYS A 44 -7.53 -7.80 5.26
N ALA A 45 -6.73 -8.86 5.13
CA ALA A 45 -6.30 -9.66 6.28
C ALA A 45 -5.49 -8.85 7.30
N LEU A 46 -4.60 -7.95 6.85
CA LEU A 46 -3.87 -7.05 7.76
C LEU A 46 -4.80 -6.11 8.51
N ILE A 47 -5.77 -5.48 7.83
CA ILE A 47 -6.74 -4.58 8.46
C ILE A 47 -7.52 -5.31 9.55
N ILE A 48 -8.00 -6.53 9.25
CA ILE A 48 -8.73 -7.36 10.20
C ILE A 48 -7.81 -7.80 11.36
N GLY A 49 -6.56 -8.15 11.05
CA GLY A 49 -5.56 -8.57 12.04
C GLY A 49 -5.15 -7.45 13.01
N TYR A 50 -5.18 -6.19 12.59
CA TYR A 50 -4.97 -5.03 13.46
C TYR A 50 -6.24 -4.58 14.20
N SER A 51 -7.41 -5.14 13.86
CA SER A 51 -8.68 -4.78 14.49
C SER A 51 -8.97 -5.63 15.71
N GLU A 52 -9.15 -4.97 16.86
CA GLU A 52 -9.68 -5.59 18.08
C GLU A 52 -11.07 -6.21 17.81
N SER A 53 -11.34 -7.38 18.39
CA SER A 53 -12.57 -8.13 18.13
C SER A 53 -13.83 -7.34 18.47
N GLU A 54 -13.84 -6.62 19.59
CA GLU A 54 -15.01 -5.88 20.09
C GLU A 54 -15.33 -4.63 19.27
N ARG A 55 -14.32 -4.02 18.63
CA ARG A 55 -14.46 -2.76 17.88
C ARG A 55 -14.18 -2.92 16.38
N ARG A 56 -14.15 -4.15 15.88
CA ARG A 56 -13.71 -4.46 14.51
C ARG A 56 -14.49 -3.68 13.45
N GLY A 57 -15.81 -3.55 13.59
CA GLY A 57 -16.63 -2.76 12.67
C GLY A 57 -16.24 -1.29 12.62
N GLN A 58 -15.97 -0.67 13.78
CA GLN A 58 -15.57 0.73 13.87
C GLN A 58 -14.18 0.97 13.27
N ILE A 59 -13.22 0.09 13.54
CA ILE A 59 -11.85 0.20 13.01
C ILE A 59 -11.83 0.05 11.49
N ILE A 60 -12.54 -0.95 10.95
CA ILE A 60 -12.66 -1.15 9.51
C ILE A 60 -13.37 0.04 8.85
N GLY A 61 -14.45 0.53 9.46
CA GLY A 61 -15.18 1.70 8.98
C GLY A 61 -14.30 2.95 8.93
N ALA A 62 -13.57 3.24 10.01
CA ALA A 62 -12.65 4.37 10.08
C ALA A 62 -11.51 4.25 9.04
N TYR A 63 -10.96 3.05 8.85
CA TYR A 63 -9.94 2.81 7.83
C TYR A 63 -10.44 3.16 6.43
N TYR A 64 -11.63 2.67 6.05
CA TYR A 64 -12.18 2.94 4.72
C TYR A 64 -12.63 4.39 4.55
N LEU A 65 -13.13 5.04 5.60
CA LEU A 65 -13.46 6.46 5.58
C LEU A 65 -12.22 7.31 5.27
N VAL A 66 -11.12 7.09 6.00
CA VAL A 66 -9.86 7.83 5.79
C VAL A 66 -9.31 7.54 4.38
N ARG A 67 -9.34 6.28 3.94
CA ARG A 67 -8.93 5.90 2.58
C ARG A 67 -9.72 6.68 1.55
N ASP A 68 -11.04 6.68 1.65
CA ASP A 68 -11.92 7.27 0.65
C ASP A 68 -11.81 8.80 0.62
N LEU A 69 -11.58 9.43 1.77
CA LEU A 69 -11.26 10.86 1.83
C LEU A 69 -9.96 11.17 1.07
N ILE A 70 -8.88 10.42 1.35
CA ILE A 70 -7.59 10.60 0.67
C ILE A 70 -7.73 10.35 -0.84
N VAL A 71 -8.42 9.28 -1.25
CA VAL A 71 -8.63 8.95 -2.67
C VAL A 71 -9.44 10.03 -3.38
N SER A 72 -10.48 10.56 -2.74
CA SER A 72 -11.32 11.61 -3.31
C SER A 72 -10.54 12.91 -3.51
N THR A 73 -9.78 13.35 -2.49
CA THR A 73 -8.90 14.51 -2.62
C THR A 73 -7.83 14.28 -3.70
N GLY A 74 -7.27 13.07 -3.77
CA GLY A 74 -6.31 12.68 -4.81
C GLY A 74 -6.91 12.72 -6.22
N ALA A 75 -8.19 12.37 -6.39
CA ALA A 75 -8.88 12.45 -7.68
C ALA A 75 -9.05 13.90 -8.14
N ILE A 76 -9.45 14.81 -7.24
CA ILE A 76 -9.55 16.25 -7.55
C ILE A 76 -8.18 16.81 -7.92
N PHE A 77 -7.15 16.48 -7.16
CA PHE A 77 -5.77 16.91 -7.45
C PHE A 77 -5.26 16.33 -8.77
N GLY A 78 -5.58 15.07 -9.07
CA GLY A 78 -5.22 14.43 -10.34
C GLY A 78 -5.92 15.06 -11.54
N ALA A 79 -7.19 15.47 -11.40
CA ALA A 79 -7.90 16.23 -12.43
C ALA A 79 -7.21 17.58 -12.70
N TYR A 80 -6.82 18.30 -11.64
CA TYR A 80 -6.06 19.54 -11.78
C TYR A 80 -4.70 19.33 -12.47
N LEU A 81 -3.94 18.30 -12.08
CA LEU A 81 -2.68 17.96 -12.75
C LEU A 81 -2.86 17.57 -14.22
N TRP A 82 -4.00 16.97 -14.58
CA TRP A 82 -4.29 16.57 -15.95
C TRP A 82 -4.40 17.76 -16.89
N GLU A 83 -5.01 18.87 -16.44
CA GLU A 83 -5.10 20.13 -17.19
C GLU A 83 -3.71 20.71 -17.51
N LEU A 84 -2.74 20.53 -16.62
CA LEU A 84 -1.35 20.95 -16.84
C LEU A 84 -0.58 20.01 -17.78
N GLY A 85 -1.05 18.77 -17.92
CA GLY A 85 -0.48 17.79 -18.83
C GLY A 85 -0.60 16.35 -18.32
N PRO A 86 -0.98 15.38 -19.17
CA PRO A 86 -1.08 13.96 -18.79
C PRO A 86 0.20 13.38 -18.18
N ALA A 87 1.36 13.81 -18.68
CA ALA A 87 2.66 13.36 -18.18
C ALA A 87 2.89 13.75 -16.71
N LEU A 88 2.48 14.96 -16.29
CA LEU A 88 2.61 15.40 -14.90
C LEU A 88 1.72 14.56 -13.97
N ASN A 89 0.49 14.27 -14.39
CA ASN A 89 -0.41 13.41 -13.62
C ASN A 89 0.17 12.00 -13.44
N PHE A 90 0.67 11.38 -14.53
CA PHE A 90 1.23 10.03 -14.46
C PHE A 90 2.54 9.96 -13.67
N LEU A 91 3.46 10.92 -13.86
CA LEU A 91 4.71 10.98 -13.11
C LEU A 91 4.47 11.30 -11.63
N GLY A 92 3.51 12.18 -11.32
CA GLY A 92 3.08 12.46 -9.95
C GLY A 92 2.51 11.24 -9.27
N ALA A 93 1.62 10.50 -9.95
CA ALA A 93 1.08 9.23 -9.46
C ALA A 93 2.18 8.18 -9.22
N ALA A 94 3.16 8.07 -10.12
CA ALA A 94 4.31 7.19 -9.95
C ALA A 94 5.18 7.60 -8.75
N ALA A 95 5.47 8.90 -8.58
CA ALA A 95 6.24 9.42 -7.45
C ALA A 95 5.56 9.14 -6.11
N LEU A 96 4.24 9.35 -6.01
CA LEU A 96 3.45 8.99 -4.84
C LEU A 96 3.44 7.47 -4.60
N GLY A 97 3.41 6.67 -5.67
CA GLY A 97 3.56 5.21 -5.58
C GLY A 97 4.91 4.79 -4.98
N VAL A 98 6.01 5.38 -5.44
CA VAL A 98 7.36 5.16 -4.87
C VAL A 98 7.39 5.57 -3.40
N ALA A 99 6.93 6.78 -3.08
CA ALA A 99 6.92 7.28 -1.70
C ALA A 99 6.09 6.38 -0.78
N GLY A 100 4.90 5.96 -1.22
CA GLY A 100 4.04 5.01 -0.50
C GLY A 100 4.72 3.65 -0.30
N THR A 101 5.47 3.17 -1.29
CA THR A 101 6.21 1.90 -1.22
C THR A 101 7.31 1.97 -0.15
N ILE A 102 8.12 3.03 -0.19
CA ILE A 102 9.20 3.27 0.79
C ILE A 102 8.60 3.38 2.19
N PHE A 103 7.53 4.18 2.34
CA PHE A 103 6.83 4.35 3.61
C PHE A 103 6.34 3.01 4.16
N TYR A 104 5.63 2.21 3.35
CA TYR A 104 5.11 0.91 3.77
C TYR A 104 6.22 -0.06 4.18
N VAL A 105 7.31 -0.13 3.41
CA VAL A 105 8.46 -1.00 3.71
C VAL A 105 9.16 -0.57 5.00
N LYS A 106 9.31 0.73 5.25
CA LYS A 106 9.89 1.24 6.48
C LYS A 106 9.02 0.90 7.69
N THR A 107 7.71 1.15 7.60
CA THR A 107 6.75 0.89 8.67
C THR A 107 6.68 -0.61 9.01
N ILE A 108 6.54 -1.49 8.01
CA ILE A 108 6.47 -2.94 8.27
C ILE A 108 7.79 -3.46 8.88
N ARG A 109 8.94 -2.92 8.46
CA ARG A 109 10.25 -3.28 9.02
C ARG A 109 10.33 -2.87 10.48
N GLN A 110 9.91 -1.66 10.82
CA GLN A 110 9.88 -1.16 12.20
C GLN A 110 8.96 -2.02 13.08
N SER A 111 7.73 -2.31 12.65
CA SER A 111 6.80 -3.16 13.39
C SER A 111 7.37 -4.56 13.65
N ARG A 112 8.06 -5.15 12.66
CA ARG A 112 8.73 -6.45 12.82
C ARG A 112 9.89 -6.40 13.82
N GLN A 113 10.70 -5.34 13.81
CA GLN A 113 11.81 -5.20 14.77
C GLN A 113 11.29 -5.02 16.20
N LEU A 114 10.21 -4.25 16.39
CA LEU A 114 9.56 -4.08 17.68
C LEU A 114 9.03 -5.42 18.21
N ALA A 115 8.32 -6.18 17.39
CA ALA A 115 7.81 -7.51 17.77
C ALA A 115 8.93 -8.49 18.13
N LEU A 116 10.05 -8.49 17.38
CA LEU A 116 11.21 -9.33 17.68
C LEU A 116 11.87 -8.95 19.01
N THR A 117 11.96 -7.65 19.29
CA THR A 117 12.56 -7.14 20.54
C THR A 117 11.70 -7.50 21.74
N ASP A 118 10.38 -7.33 21.62
CA ASP A 118 9.42 -7.71 22.66
C ASP A 118 9.45 -9.22 22.94
N LEU A 119 9.45 -10.06 21.90
CA LEU A 119 9.57 -11.50 22.04
C LEU A 119 10.86 -11.92 22.76
N LYS A 120 12.01 -11.33 22.40
CA LYS A 120 13.28 -11.57 23.10
C LYS A 120 13.21 -11.19 24.58
N ARG A 121 12.55 -10.08 24.90
CA ARG A 121 12.35 -9.62 26.28
C ARG A 121 11.46 -10.58 27.07
N GLN A 122 10.36 -11.04 26.49
CA GLN A 122 9.47 -12.03 27.12
C GLN A 122 10.20 -13.35 27.40
N LEU A 123 10.98 -13.85 26.43
CA LEU A 123 11.79 -15.06 26.60
C LEU A 123 12.87 -14.91 27.68
N ALA A 124 13.51 -13.74 27.78
CA ALA A 124 14.49 -13.45 28.82
C ALA A 124 13.85 -13.45 30.22
N MET A 125 12.70 -12.78 30.39
CA MET A 125 11.94 -12.75 31.65
C MET A 125 11.42 -14.13 32.04
N GLY A 126 10.96 -14.92 31.05
CA GLY A 126 10.58 -16.31 31.24
C GLY A 126 11.75 -17.15 31.75
N ARG A 127 12.93 -17.04 31.13
CA ARG A 127 14.12 -17.80 31.54
C ARG A 127 14.62 -17.45 32.95
N THR A 128 14.49 -16.19 33.39
CA THR A 128 14.84 -15.78 34.77
C THR A 128 13.83 -16.23 35.82
N ARG A 129 12.58 -16.55 35.43
CA ARG A 129 11.54 -17.04 36.36
C ARG A 129 11.65 -18.54 36.66
N TRP A 130 12.42 -19.28 35.85
CA TRP A 130 12.67 -20.72 36.01
C TRP A 130 14.08 -21.05 36.53
N LYS A 131 14.87 -20.01 36.87
CA LYS A 131 16.11 -20.12 37.65
C LYS A 131 15.84 -19.62 39.06
#